data_AF-A0A1G7QWI8-F1
#
_entry.id   AF-A0A1G7QWI8-F1
#
_cell.length_a   1.000
_cell.length_b   1.000
_cell.length_c   1.000
_cell.angle_alpha   90.00
_cell.angle_beta   90.00
_cell.angle_gamma   90.00
#
_symmetry.space_group_name_H-M   'P 1'
#
loop_
_entity.id
_entity.type
_entity.pdbx_description
1 polymer ?
#
loop_
_entity_poly.entity_id
_entity_poly.type
_entity_poly.pdbx_seq_one_letter_code
_entity_poly.pdbx_strand_id
1 'polypeptide(L)'
;MSKYLTALPLCAALALTAPMMAFAQTATPETAAEESTDQAEEIKPQPGTSGNASEIEEQLSLGEDAEGEAAMGKPYTKKEIGSWEMRCIKTEEEVDPCQMYQLLADGEGAPVAEVSLFRLPEGGKAKAGATVVVPLETALPAQMTLSVDGGKARRYPYAFCNPVGCYVRMGLTDADIAAFKRGKEAVITIVPALAPDQKVNLALSLDGFTASYDEVSVIEQ
;
A
#
# COMPACT_ATOMS: atom_id res chain seq x y z
N MET A 1 15.05 -55.08 22.40
CA MET A 1 16.00 -55.92 21.64
C MET A 1 16.11 -55.27 20.27
N SER A 2 17.20 -54.77 19.70
CA SER A 2 18.61 -54.55 20.02
C SER A 2 19.00 -53.43 19.02
N LYS A 3 19.51 -52.23 19.39
CA LYS A 3 20.91 -51.94 19.73
C LYS A 3 21.86 -52.53 18.64
N TYR A 4 22.68 -51.80 17.87
CA TYR A 4 23.67 -50.78 18.25
C TYR A 4 24.52 -50.34 17.01
N LEU A 5 25.11 -49.12 17.08
CA LEU A 5 26.52 -48.71 16.77
C LEU A 5 27.03 -48.88 15.32
N THR A 6 27.65 -47.90 14.66
CA THR A 6 28.91 -47.15 14.98
C THR A 6 28.92 -45.84 14.14
N ALA A 7 29.29 -44.62 14.56
CA ALA A 7 30.44 -44.06 15.27
C ALA A 7 31.79 -44.21 14.54
N LEU A 8 32.27 -43.17 13.85
CA LEU A 8 33.55 -42.48 14.16
C LEU A 8 33.74 -41.15 13.36
N PRO A 9 34.43 -40.14 13.94
CA PRO A 9 34.65 -38.81 13.37
C PRO A 9 36.07 -38.61 12.82
N LEU A 10 36.30 -37.64 11.91
CA LEU A 10 37.64 -37.04 11.72
C LEU A 10 37.63 -35.64 11.07
N CYS A 11 38.32 -34.75 11.78
CA CYS A 11 38.79 -33.40 11.57
C CYS A 11 38.97 -32.83 10.14
N ALA A 12 38.52 -31.58 9.95
CA ALA A 12 39.30 -30.55 9.27
C ALA A 12 38.92 -29.17 9.83
N ALA A 13 39.85 -28.56 10.58
CA ALA A 13 39.77 -27.18 11.04
C ALA A 13 40.17 -26.24 9.90
N LEU A 14 39.36 -25.23 9.61
CA LEU A 14 39.78 -24.04 8.88
C LEU A 14 39.41 -22.81 9.71
N ALA A 15 40.43 -22.19 10.31
CA ALA A 15 40.33 -20.89 10.94
C ALA A 15 40.30 -19.80 9.86
N LEU A 16 39.30 -18.92 9.90
CA LEU A 16 39.29 -17.68 9.15
C LEU A 16 39.23 -16.51 10.14
N THR A 17 40.25 -15.69 10.00
CA THR A 17 40.70 -14.58 10.84
C THR A 17 39.77 -13.36 10.74
N ALA A 18 39.38 -12.79 11.88
CA ALA A 18 38.82 -11.45 11.98
C ALA A 18 39.93 -10.44 12.34
N PRO A 19 40.05 -9.27 11.70
CA PRO A 19 40.88 -8.19 12.20
C PRO A 19 40.13 -7.36 13.25
N MET A 20 40.64 -7.38 14.48
CA MET A 20 40.44 -6.30 15.45
C MET A 20 41.17 -5.04 14.94
N MET A 21 40.46 -3.93 14.78
CA MET A 21 41.07 -2.60 14.82
C MET A 21 40.65 -1.91 16.10
N ALA A 22 41.57 -1.87 17.05
CA ALA A 22 41.55 -0.99 18.20
C ALA A 22 42.36 0.26 17.84
N PHE A 23 41.71 1.42 17.78
CA PHE A 23 42.37 2.72 17.90
C PHE A 23 41.77 3.42 19.12
N ALA A 24 42.56 3.47 20.18
CA ALA A 24 42.39 4.41 21.28
C ALA A 24 43.22 5.65 20.94
N GLN A 25 42.58 6.81 20.72
CA GLN A 25 43.21 8.11 20.82
C GLN A 25 42.19 9.12 21.36
N THR A 26 42.29 9.38 22.67
CA THR A 26 41.93 10.64 23.29
C THR A 26 42.75 11.76 22.64
N ALA A 27 42.06 12.70 22.00
CA ALA A 27 42.64 13.97 21.57
C ALA A 27 41.74 15.10 22.05
N THR A 28 42.15 15.71 23.16
CA THR A 28 41.81 17.08 23.55
C THR A 28 42.48 18.03 22.56
N PRO A 29 41.78 18.99 21.94
CA PRO A 29 42.44 20.16 21.41
C PRO A 29 42.45 21.23 22.50
N GLU A 30 43.64 21.40 23.06
CA GLU A 30 44.13 22.64 23.63
C GLU A 30 44.16 23.69 22.51
N THR A 31 43.32 24.73 22.61
CA THR A 31 43.46 25.93 21.77
C THR A 31 44.24 26.95 22.57
N ALA A 32 45.48 27.17 22.12
CA ALA A 32 46.35 28.23 22.54
C ALA A 32 45.72 29.60 22.31
N ALA A 33 45.92 30.48 23.28
CA ALA A 33 45.68 31.91 23.18
C ALA A 33 46.75 32.57 22.30
N GLU A 34 46.32 33.48 21.42
CA GLU A 34 47.14 34.61 20.99
C GLU A 34 46.23 35.81 20.67
N GLU A 35 46.81 36.97 20.90
CA GLU A 35 46.19 38.26 21.22
C GLU A 35 45.31 38.86 20.13
N SER A 36 44.24 39.55 20.53
CA SER A 36 43.78 40.74 19.83
C SER A 36 43.22 41.76 20.81
N THR A 37 43.91 42.90 20.79
CA THR A 37 43.67 44.20 21.41
C THR A 37 42.22 44.68 21.48
N ASP A 38 41.95 45.37 22.59
CA ASP A 38 40.91 46.37 22.83
C ASP A 38 40.24 46.96 21.57
N GLN A 39 38.92 46.84 21.53
CA GLN A 39 38.03 47.96 21.20
C GLN A 39 36.63 47.65 21.74
N ALA A 40 36.28 48.34 22.82
CA ALA A 40 34.91 48.47 23.29
C ALA A 40 34.13 49.31 22.27
N GLU A 41 33.28 48.66 21.48
CA GLU A 41 32.28 49.35 20.67
C GLU A 41 30.89 49.05 21.27
N GLU A 42 30.27 50.13 21.74
CA GLU A 42 28.96 50.19 22.36
C GLU A 42 27.88 49.72 21.38
N ILE A 43 27.39 48.48 21.52
CA ILE A 43 26.22 48.01 20.78
C ILE A 43 24.99 48.74 21.31
N LYS A 44 24.66 49.88 20.68
CA LYS A 44 23.34 50.48 20.79
C LYS A 44 22.33 49.51 20.17
N PRO A 45 21.18 49.26 20.81
CA PRO A 45 20.13 48.44 20.19
C PRO A 45 19.72 49.12 18.89
N GLN A 46 20.04 48.46 17.77
CA GLN A 46 19.60 48.91 16.46
C GLN A 46 18.07 48.86 16.46
N PRO A 47 17.37 49.93 16.05
CA PRO A 47 15.92 49.92 15.92
C PRO A 47 15.59 48.77 14.98
N GLY A 48 14.67 47.91 15.42
CA GLY A 48 14.38 46.64 14.77
C GLY A 48 14.33 46.78 13.25
N THR A 49 15.02 45.87 12.56
CA THR A 49 14.56 45.47 11.24
C THR A 49 13.14 44.97 11.47
N SER A 50 12.18 45.88 11.29
CA SER A 50 10.80 45.53 11.04
C SER A 50 10.84 44.78 9.72
N GLY A 51 11.25 43.51 9.75
CA GLY A 51 10.98 42.57 8.68
C GLY A 51 9.48 42.68 8.48
N ASN A 52 9.10 43.24 7.34
CA ASN A 52 7.72 43.57 7.09
C ASN A 52 6.97 42.23 7.19
N ALA A 53 6.03 42.12 8.13
CA ALA A 53 5.34 40.85 8.36
C ALA A 53 4.74 40.33 7.04
N SER A 54 4.32 41.24 6.15
CA SER A 54 3.88 40.92 4.78
C SER A 54 4.96 40.27 3.90
N GLU A 55 6.22 40.68 3.97
CA GLU A 55 7.29 40.08 3.15
C GLU A 55 7.63 38.65 3.61
N ILE A 56 7.42 38.37 4.90
CA ILE A 56 7.61 37.04 5.48
C ILE A 56 6.36 36.18 5.21
N GLU A 57 5.15 36.74 5.32
CA GLU A 57 3.88 36.09 4.98
C GLU A 57 3.80 35.71 3.49
N GLU A 58 4.31 36.53 2.58
CA GLU A 58 4.36 36.22 1.14
C GLU A 58 5.26 35.01 0.79
N GLN A 59 6.20 34.65 1.68
CA GLN A 59 7.08 33.50 1.51
C GLN A 59 6.56 32.24 2.22
N LEU A 60 5.47 32.36 2.97
CA LEU A 60 4.89 31.27 3.74
C LEU A 60 3.56 30.86 3.09
N SER A 61 3.40 29.57 2.80
CA SER A 61 2.08 29.05 2.44
C SER A 61 1.20 29.13 3.69
N LEU A 62 0.12 29.92 3.62
CA LEU A 62 -0.84 30.09 4.72
C LEU A 62 -1.78 28.89 4.89
N GLY A 63 -1.59 27.84 4.08
CA GLY A 63 -2.56 26.76 3.95
C GLY A 63 -3.83 27.23 3.24
N GLU A 64 -4.44 26.30 2.51
CA GLU A 64 -5.80 26.45 2.01
C GLU A 64 -6.64 25.35 2.67
N ASP A 65 -7.94 25.60 2.84
CA ASP A 65 -8.84 24.61 3.41
C ASP A 65 -8.81 23.34 2.55
N ALA A 66 -8.47 22.21 3.16
CA ALA A 66 -8.37 20.91 2.48
C ALA A 66 -9.74 20.35 2.02
N GLU A 67 -10.82 21.05 2.34
CA GLU A 67 -12.22 20.66 2.10
C GLU A 67 -12.78 21.30 0.82
N GLY A 68 -11.95 21.49 -0.20
CA GLY A 68 -12.39 21.90 -1.53
C GLY A 68 -13.22 20.81 -2.21
N GLU A 69 -14.22 21.22 -3.01
CA GLU A 69 -14.91 20.30 -3.92
C GLU A 69 -13.90 19.52 -4.77
N ALA A 70 -14.15 18.22 -4.99
CA ALA A 70 -13.24 17.36 -5.75
C ALA A 70 -12.91 18.01 -7.10
N ALA A 71 -11.61 18.24 -7.36
CA ALA A 71 -11.18 18.87 -8.60
C ALA A 71 -11.48 17.98 -9.81
N MET A 72 -11.78 18.61 -10.96
CA MET A 72 -12.06 17.92 -12.22
C MET A 72 -11.00 16.85 -12.54
N GLY A 73 -11.46 15.64 -12.88
CA GLY A 73 -10.62 14.49 -13.20
C GLY A 73 -9.93 13.84 -11.98
N LYS A 74 -10.18 14.30 -10.75
CA LYS A 74 -9.62 13.70 -9.55
C LYS A 74 -10.58 12.68 -8.92
N PRO A 75 -10.05 11.58 -8.37
CA PRO A 75 -10.86 10.65 -7.61
C PRO A 75 -11.26 11.26 -6.25
N TYR A 76 -12.44 10.91 -5.76
CA TYR A 76 -12.91 11.22 -4.41
C TYR A 76 -13.76 10.07 -3.86
N THR A 77 -13.80 9.92 -2.53
CA THR A 77 -14.71 8.96 -1.88
C THR A 77 -16.05 9.65 -1.66
N LYS A 78 -17.08 9.18 -2.37
CA LYS A 78 -18.45 9.72 -2.28
C LYS A 78 -19.15 9.34 -0.99
N LYS A 79 -18.96 8.08 -0.55
CA LYS A 79 -19.49 7.53 0.70
C LYS A 79 -18.91 6.14 0.98
N GLU A 80 -19.16 5.64 2.18
CA GLU A 80 -18.85 4.27 2.59
C GLU A 80 -20.15 3.48 2.81
N ILE A 81 -20.12 2.18 2.46
CA ILE A 81 -21.22 1.24 2.63
C ILE A 81 -20.63 -0.06 3.18
N GLY A 82 -20.86 -0.34 4.46
CA GLY A 82 -20.22 -1.46 5.14
C GLY A 82 -18.70 -1.32 5.07
N SER A 83 -18.02 -2.32 4.49
CA SER A 83 -16.57 -2.31 4.30
C SER A 83 -16.10 -1.73 2.96
N TRP A 84 -16.99 -1.13 2.16
CA TRP A 84 -16.69 -0.66 0.81
C TRP A 84 -16.77 0.85 0.70
N GLU A 85 -15.73 1.45 0.13
CA GLU A 85 -15.72 2.85 -0.29
C GLU A 85 -16.28 2.98 -1.71
N MET A 86 -17.21 3.91 -1.91
CA MET A 86 -17.65 4.32 -3.24
C MET A 86 -16.73 5.42 -3.75
N ARG A 87 -15.75 5.06 -4.58
CA ARG A 87 -14.78 5.99 -5.16
C ARG A 87 -15.22 6.41 -6.55
N CYS A 88 -15.40 7.71 -6.74
CA CYS A 88 -15.86 8.31 -7.99
C CYS A 88 -14.78 9.22 -8.57
N ILE A 89 -14.85 9.52 -9.87
CA ILE A 89 -13.97 10.51 -10.51
C ILE A 89 -14.83 11.70 -10.87
N LYS A 90 -14.42 12.91 -10.47
CA LYS A 90 -15.17 14.12 -10.83
C LYS A 90 -15.12 14.37 -12.35
N THR A 91 -16.27 14.49 -12.99
CA THR A 91 -16.40 14.79 -14.42
C THR A 91 -17.31 16.00 -14.65
N GLU A 92 -17.51 16.37 -15.93
CA GLU A 92 -18.48 17.40 -16.33
C GLU A 92 -19.92 16.86 -16.39
N GLU A 93 -20.09 15.54 -16.17
CA GLU A 93 -21.39 14.89 -16.20
C GLU A 93 -22.18 15.17 -14.92
N GLU A 94 -23.50 15.05 -15.00
CA GLU A 94 -24.37 15.19 -13.82
C GLU A 94 -24.12 14.08 -12.79
N VAL A 95 -23.71 12.90 -13.26
CA VAL A 95 -23.44 11.73 -12.43
C VAL A 95 -22.02 11.22 -12.69
N ASP A 96 -21.12 11.47 -11.73
CA ASP A 96 -19.75 10.98 -11.77
C ASP A 96 -19.69 9.43 -11.84
N PRO A 97 -18.79 8.83 -12.65
CA PRO A 97 -18.57 7.39 -12.67
C PRO A 97 -17.91 6.92 -11.36
N CYS A 98 -18.50 5.91 -10.74
CA CYS A 98 -18.08 5.36 -9.45
C CYS A 98 -17.75 3.86 -9.55
N GLN A 99 -16.73 3.45 -8.81
CA GLN A 99 -16.41 2.06 -8.50
C GLN A 99 -16.47 1.82 -7.00
N MET A 100 -16.74 0.60 -6.58
CA MET A 100 -16.58 0.21 -5.18
C MET A 100 -15.14 -0.25 -4.95
N TYR A 101 -14.59 0.08 -3.79
CA TYR A 101 -13.20 -0.13 -3.43
C TYR A 101 -13.05 -0.70 -2.02
N GLN A 102 -12.06 -1.56 -1.81
CA GLN A 102 -11.62 -1.98 -0.49
C GLN A 102 -10.09 -2.15 -0.47
N LEU A 103 -9.46 -1.56 0.55
CA LEU A 103 -8.05 -1.79 0.87
C LEU A 103 -7.93 -2.99 1.80
N LEU A 104 -7.09 -3.94 1.44
CA LEU A 104 -6.89 -5.18 2.19
C LEU A 104 -5.58 -5.09 2.95
N ALA A 105 -5.66 -5.37 4.25
CA ALA A 105 -4.52 -5.41 5.14
C ALA A 105 -4.10 -6.85 5.45
N ASP A 106 -2.88 -7.00 5.95
CA ASP A 106 -2.46 -8.22 6.62
C ASP A 106 -3.09 -8.34 8.02
N GLY A 107 -2.78 -9.42 8.73
CA GLY A 107 -3.26 -9.66 10.09
C GLY A 107 -2.75 -8.65 11.14
N GLU A 108 -1.81 -7.77 10.77
CA GLU A 108 -1.24 -6.73 11.63
C GLU A 108 -1.76 -5.33 11.26
N GLY A 109 -2.62 -5.23 10.23
CA GLY A 109 -3.24 -3.98 9.78
C GLY A 109 -2.44 -3.20 8.75
N ALA A 110 -1.32 -3.73 8.25
CA ALA A 110 -0.56 -3.08 7.20
C ALA A 110 -1.22 -3.33 5.83
N PRO A 111 -1.36 -2.30 4.97
CA PRO A 111 -1.99 -2.46 3.66
C PRO A 111 -1.14 -3.32 2.72
N VAL A 112 -1.77 -4.31 2.09
CA VAL A 112 -1.11 -5.28 1.20
C VAL A 112 -1.66 -5.24 -0.22
N ALA A 113 -2.98 -5.24 -0.38
CA ALA A 113 -3.61 -5.30 -1.69
C ALA A 113 -4.85 -4.42 -1.73
N GLU A 114 -5.35 -4.13 -2.92
CA GLU A 114 -6.60 -3.39 -3.09
C GLU A 114 -7.47 -4.05 -4.15
N VAL A 115 -8.79 -3.91 -3.96
CA VAL A 115 -9.80 -4.43 -4.88
C VAL A 115 -10.71 -3.29 -5.28
N SER A 116 -10.92 -3.14 -6.59
CA SER A 116 -11.94 -2.24 -7.13
C SER A 116 -12.87 -2.97 -8.10
N LEU A 117 -14.13 -2.55 -8.16
CA LEU A 117 -15.15 -3.21 -8.98
C LEU A 117 -16.12 -2.21 -9.61
N PHE A 118 -16.47 -2.46 -10.87
CA PHE A 118 -17.47 -1.73 -11.65
C PHE A 118 -18.40 -2.70 -12.40
N ARG A 119 -19.60 -2.26 -12.78
CA ARG A 119 -20.53 -3.07 -13.58
C ARG A 119 -20.20 -2.96 -15.06
N LEU A 120 -20.44 -4.05 -15.79
CA LEU A 120 -20.30 -4.10 -17.24
C LEU A 120 -21.67 -3.97 -17.91
N PRO A 121 -21.73 -3.46 -19.16
CA PRO A 121 -22.96 -3.46 -19.95
C PRO A 121 -23.53 -4.88 -20.12
N GLU A 122 -24.82 -4.97 -20.40
CA GLU A 122 -25.48 -6.26 -20.64
C GLU A 122 -25.01 -6.93 -21.93
N GLY A 123 -25.34 -8.22 -22.09
CA GLY A 123 -24.97 -9.03 -23.26
C GLY A 123 -23.68 -9.85 -23.10
N GLY A 124 -22.86 -9.54 -22.09
CA GLY A 124 -21.68 -10.32 -21.72
C GLY A 124 -21.95 -11.47 -20.74
N LYS A 125 -21.02 -12.44 -20.70
CA LYS A 125 -20.96 -13.47 -19.65
C LYS A 125 -20.58 -12.89 -18.28
N ALA A 126 -19.71 -11.88 -18.28
CA ALA A 126 -19.36 -11.14 -17.08
C ALA A 126 -20.35 -9.99 -16.88
N LYS A 127 -20.81 -9.82 -15.65
CA LYS A 127 -21.69 -8.73 -15.20
C LYS A 127 -20.92 -7.59 -14.54
N ALA A 128 -19.70 -7.88 -14.09
CA ALA A 128 -18.81 -6.88 -13.54
C ALA A 128 -17.35 -7.21 -13.84
N GLY A 129 -16.55 -6.14 -13.92
CA GLY A 129 -15.11 -6.20 -13.90
C GLY A 129 -14.61 -5.87 -12.51
N ALA A 130 -13.62 -6.63 -12.02
CA ALA A 130 -12.89 -6.25 -10.82
C ALA A 130 -11.38 -6.21 -11.12
N THR A 131 -10.71 -5.24 -10.52
CA THR A 131 -9.25 -5.14 -10.54
C THR A 131 -8.73 -5.41 -9.15
N VAL A 132 -7.76 -6.32 -9.04
CA VAL A 132 -7.00 -6.53 -7.81
C VAL A 132 -5.56 -6.13 -8.07
N VAL A 133 -5.02 -5.25 -7.23
CA VAL A 133 -3.61 -4.86 -7.26
C VAL A 133 -2.94 -5.47 -6.03
N VAL A 134 -1.90 -6.26 -6.27
CA VAL A 134 -1.12 -6.93 -5.23
C VAL A 134 0.34 -6.47 -5.30
N PRO A 135 1.15 -6.69 -4.24
CA PRO A 135 2.53 -6.22 -4.21
C PRO A 135 3.37 -6.80 -5.35
N LEU A 136 4.47 -6.09 -5.63
CA LEU A 136 5.59 -6.62 -6.40
C LEU A 136 6.16 -7.87 -5.74
N GLU A 137 7.03 -8.58 -6.47
CA GLU A 137 7.60 -9.86 -6.03
C GLU A 137 6.53 -10.93 -5.75
N THR A 138 5.38 -10.84 -6.41
CA THR A 138 4.36 -11.89 -6.45
C THR A 138 4.72 -12.98 -7.48
N ALA A 139 4.54 -14.25 -7.12
CA ALA A 139 4.79 -15.40 -7.97
C ALA A 139 3.74 -15.52 -9.09
N LEU A 140 4.05 -15.00 -10.28
CA LEU A 140 3.11 -14.99 -11.41
C LEU A 140 2.57 -16.38 -11.81
N PRO A 141 3.40 -17.45 -11.88
CA PRO A 141 2.91 -18.78 -12.24
C PRO A 141 1.91 -19.38 -11.25
N ALA A 142 1.96 -18.96 -9.98
CA ALA A 142 1.05 -19.44 -8.94
C ALA A 142 -0.38 -18.91 -9.10
N GLN A 143 -0.53 -17.77 -9.80
CA GLN A 143 -1.77 -17.03 -9.98
C GLN A 143 -2.34 -16.52 -8.64
N MET A 144 -3.30 -15.60 -8.70
CA MET A 144 -4.09 -15.24 -7.53
C MET A 144 -5.22 -16.24 -7.36
N THR A 145 -5.56 -16.63 -6.13
CA THR A 145 -6.78 -17.41 -5.88
C THR A 145 -7.78 -16.65 -5.03
N LEU A 146 -9.07 -16.86 -5.31
CA LEU A 146 -10.17 -16.27 -4.54
C LEU A 146 -11.14 -17.37 -4.12
N SER A 147 -11.56 -17.38 -2.86
CA SER A 147 -12.67 -18.19 -2.35
C SER A 147 -13.63 -17.34 -1.54
N VAL A 148 -14.90 -17.74 -1.44
CA VAL A 148 -15.94 -17.05 -0.65
C VAL A 148 -16.41 -18.02 0.42
N ASP A 149 -16.33 -17.62 1.69
CA ASP A 149 -16.71 -18.43 2.86
C ASP A 149 -16.19 -19.88 2.83
N GLY A 150 -14.93 -20.08 2.38
CA GLY A 150 -14.32 -21.42 2.26
C GLY A 150 -14.89 -22.29 1.13
N GLY A 151 -15.74 -21.73 0.27
CA GLY A 151 -16.26 -22.38 -0.93
C GLY A 151 -15.19 -22.66 -2.00
N LYS A 152 -15.63 -23.12 -3.17
CA LYS A 152 -14.71 -23.49 -4.26
C LYS A 152 -13.83 -22.31 -4.68
N ALA A 153 -12.52 -22.46 -4.49
CA ALA A 153 -11.54 -21.48 -4.92
C ALA A 153 -11.47 -21.38 -6.45
N ARG A 154 -11.29 -20.16 -6.94
CA ARG A 154 -11.07 -19.83 -8.36
C ARG A 154 -9.70 -19.20 -8.53
N ARG A 155 -9.06 -19.43 -9.67
CA ARG A 155 -7.73 -18.89 -9.99
C ARG A 155 -7.83 -17.81 -11.05
N TYR A 156 -7.02 -16.77 -10.91
CA TYR A 156 -6.95 -15.65 -11.82
C TYR A 156 -5.48 -15.34 -12.15
N PRO A 157 -5.11 -15.33 -13.44
CA PRO A 157 -3.77 -14.95 -13.84
C PRO A 157 -3.55 -13.45 -13.61
N TYR A 158 -2.31 -13.08 -13.30
CA TYR A 158 -1.87 -11.70 -13.35
C TYR A 158 -1.79 -11.25 -14.81
N ALA A 159 -2.43 -10.13 -15.13
CA ALA A 159 -2.47 -9.59 -16.48
C ALA A 159 -1.16 -8.88 -16.84
N PHE A 160 -0.62 -8.10 -15.90
CA PHE A 160 0.65 -7.38 -16.02
C PHE A 160 1.11 -6.90 -14.64
N CYS A 161 2.35 -6.43 -14.55
CA CYS A 161 2.84 -5.69 -13.40
C CYS A 161 3.45 -4.36 -13.88
N ASN A 162 3.38 -3.35 -13.02
CA ASN A 162 4.05 -2.07 -13.19
C ASN A 162 4.67 -1.66 -11.83
N PRO A 163 5.33 -0.50 -11.69
CA PRO A 163 5.92 -0.08 -10.42
C PRO A 163 4.95 0.04 -9.24
N VAL A 164 3.63 0.13 -9.47
CA VAL A 164 2.61 0.16 -8.42
C VAL A 164 2.34 -1.23 -7.87
N GLY A 165 2.32 -2.25 -8.74
CA GLY A 165 2.04 -3.62 -8.33
C GLY A 165 1.70 -4.54 -9.50
N CYS A 166 1.26 -5.75 -9.17
CA CYS A 166 0.79 -6.74 -10.12
C CYS A 166 -0.73 -6.75 -10.18
N TYR A 167 -1.29 -6.67 -11.39
CA TYR A 167 -2.70 -6.47 -11.63
C TYR A 167 -3.37 -7.77 -12.04
N VAL A 168 -4.50 -8.07 -11.42
CA VAL A 168 -5.45 -9.09 -11.86
C VAL A 168 -6.70 -8.40 -12.39
N ARG A 169 -7.16 -8.82 -13.57
CA ARG A 169 -8.43 -8.37 -14.16
C ARG A 169 -9.42 -9.52 -14.15
N MET A 170 -10.43 -9.41 -13.29
CA MET A 170 -11.44 -10.44 -13.07
C MET A 170 -12.71 -10.12 -13.86
N GLY A 171 -13.24 -11.09 -14.58
CA GLY A 171 -14.63 -11.08 -15.04
C GLY A 171 -15.51 -11.83 -14.06
N LEU A 172 -16.50 -11.17 -13.47
CA LEU A 172 -17.43 -11.76 -12.51
C LEU A 172 -18.75 -12.11 -13.20
N THR A 173 -19.13 -13.38 -13.15
CA THR A 173 -20.39 -13.92 -13.69
C THR A 173 -21.54 -13.73 -12.70
N ASP A 174 -22.78 -13.99 -13.14
CA ASP A 174 -23.95 -13.99 -12.25
C ASP A 174 -23.78 -14.87 -11.01
N ALA A 175 -23.18 -16.05 -11.17
CA ALA A 175 -22.93 -16.98 -10.07
C ALA A 175 -21.95 -16.39 -9.03
N ASP A 176 -21.02 -15.56 -9.48
CA ASP A 176 -20.00 -14.95 -8.63
C ASP A 176 -20.57 -13.78 -7.85
N ILE A 177 -21.34 -12.93 -8.54
CA ILE A 177 -22.07 -11.84 -7.89
C ILE A 177 -23.04 -12.42 -6.87
N ALA A 178 -23.77 -13.50 -7.21
CA ALA A 178 -24.65 -14.17 -6.26
C ALA A 178 -23.90 -14.83 -5.08
N ALA A 179 -22.67 -15.28 -5.28
CA ALA A 179 -21.82 -15.77 -4.19
C ALA A 179 -21.38 -14.60 -3.28
N PHE A 180 -20.92 -13.48 -3.85
CA PHE A 180 -20.50 -12.32 -3.07
C PHE A 180 -21.67 -11.68 -2.32
N LYS A 181 -22.85 -11.53 -2.95
CA LYS A 181 -24.05 -10.97 -2.30
C LYS A 181 -24.55 -11.79 -1.11
N ARG A 182 -24.30 -13.11 -1.09
CA ARG A 182 -24.71 -14.02 0.00
C ARG A 182 -23.60 -14.26 1.03
N GLY A 183 -22.35 -14.05 0.63
CA GLY A 183 -21.20 -14.38 1.43
C GLY A 183 -20.92 -13.34 2.49
N LYS A 184 -20.08 -13.70 3.47
CA LYS A 184 -19.62 -12.78 4.52
C LYS A 184 -18.22 -12.28 4.25
N GLU A 185 -17.35 -13.18 3.80
CA GLU A 185 -15.95 -12.88 3.54
C GLU A 185 -15.47 -13.65 2.32
N ALA A 186 -14.64 -13.00 1.53
CA ALA A 186 -13.83 -13.66 0.53
C ALA A 186 -12.36 -13.65 0.95
N VAL A 187 -11.62 -14.69 0.58
CA VAL A 187 -10.18 -14.79 0.85
C VAL A 187 -9.44 -14.72 -0.46
N ILE A 188 -8.60 -13.70 -0.61
CA ILE A 188 -7.61 -13.57 -1.68
C ILE A 188 -6.31 -14.20 -1.20
N THR A 189 -5.79 -15.16 -1.93
CA THR A 189 -4.48 -15.77 -1.66
C THR A 189 -3.49 -15.39 -2.75
N ILE A 190 -2.34 -14.89 -2.31
CA ILE A 190 -1.16 -14.64 -3.15
C ILE A 190 0.03 -15.46 -2.64
N VAL A 191 1.00 -15.68 -3.51
CA VAL A 191 2.24 -16.43 -3.22
C VAL A 191 3.42 -15.50 -3.51
N PRO A 192 4.29 -15.22 -2.53
CA PRO A 192 5.51 -14.46 -2.77
C PRO A 192 6.48 -15.22 -3.69
N ALA A 193 7.13 -14.52 -4.62
CA ALA A 193 8.11 -15.09 -5.54
C ALA A 193 9.38 -15.56 -4.81
N LEU A 194 9.77 -14.85 -3.75
CA LEU A 194 10.94 -15.19 -2.93
C LEU A 194 10.65 -16.29 -1.89
N ALA A 195 9.38 -16.61 -1.64
CA ALA A 195 8.94 -17.64 -0.69
C ALA A 195 7.79 -18.47 -1.29
N PRO A 196 8.06 -19.30 -2.31
CA PRO A 196 7.04 -19.98 -3.11
C PRO A 196 6.27 -21.08 -2.34
N ASP A 197 6.78 -21.47 -1.18
CA ASP A 197 6.14 -22.39 -0.23
C ASP A 197 5.17 -21.68 0.74
N GLN A 198 5.19 -20.35 0.79
CA GLN A 198 4.34 -19.54 1.64
C GLN A 198 3.12 -18.99 0.90
N LYS A 199 2.05 -18.76 1.66
CA LYS A 199 0.81 -18.16 1.16
C LYS A 199 0.45 -16.99 2.05
N VAL A 200 0.10 -15.87 1.44
CA VAL A 200 -0.49 -14.72 2.11
C VAL A 200 -1.98 -14.75 1.81
N ASN A 201 -2.79 -14.84 2.86
CA ASN A 201 -4.25 -14.82 2.76
C ASN A 201 -4.76 -13.46 3.25
N LEU A 202 -5.47 -12.76 2.39
CA LEU A 202 -6.03 -11.44 2.63
C LEU A 202 -7.55 -11.57 2.68
N ALA A 203 -8.14 -11.10 3.78
CA ALA A 203 -9.59 -11.07 3.95
C ALA A 203 -10.16 -9.88 3.16
N LEU A 204 -11.14 -10.16 2.31
CA LEU A 204 -11.98 -9.20 1.62
C LEU A 204 -13.37 -9.29 2.23
N SER A 205 -13.75 -8.28 3.02
CA SER A 205 -15.07 -8.22 3.64
C SER A 205 -16.15 -8.05 2.56
N LEU A 206 -17.22 -8.83 2.65
CA LEU A 206 -18.40 -8.71 1.79
C LEU A 206 -19.53 -7.94 2.49
N ASP A 207 -19.28 -7.41 3.68
CA ASP A 207 -20.23 -6.51 4.34
C ASP A 207 -20.41 -5.23 3.50
N GLY A 208 -21.67 -4.90 3.20
CA GLY A 208 -22.03 -3.80 2.28
C GLY A 208 -21.97 -4.14 0.79
N PHE A 209 -21.43 -5.31 0.38
CA PHE A 209 -21.19 -5.63 -1.04
C PHE A 209 -22.43 -5.47 -1.91
N THR A 210 -23.58 -6.00 -1.49
CA THR A 210 -24.82 -5.95 -2.27
C THR A 210 -25.26 -4.51 -2.54
N ALA A 211 -25.27 -3.67 -1.50
CA ALA A 211 -25.68 -2.28 -1.61
C ALA A 211 -24.69 -1.46 -2.45
N SER A 212 -23.37 -1.66 -2.26
CA SER A 212 -22.36 -1.02 -3.10
C SER A 212 -22.48 -1.44 -4.57
N TYR A 213 -22.62 -2.73 -4.85
CA TYR A 213 -22.72 -3.27 -6.21
C TYR A 213 -23.93 -2.72 -6.97
N ASP A 214 -25.04 -2.50 -6.28
CA ASP A 214 -26.25 -1.95 -6.91
C ASP A 214 -26.07 -0.44 -7.24
N GLU A 215 -25.10 0.23 -6.62
CA GLU A 215 -24.79 1.65 -6.84
C GLU A 215 -23.57 1.93 -7.74
N VAL A 216 -22.63 1.00 -7.93
CA VAL A 216 -21.48 1.24 -8.82
C VAL A 216 -21.93 1.51 -10.24
N SER A 217 -21.19 2.37 -10.95
CA SER A 217 -21.50 2.72 -12.33
C SER A 217 -21.31 1.53 -13.28
N VAL A 218 -22.04 1.58 -14.39
CA VAL A 218 -21.78 0.73 -15.56
C VAL A 218 -20.74 1.46 -16.41
N ILE A 219 -19.59 0.84 -16.66
CA ILE A 219 -18.55 1.44 -17.51
C ILE A 219 -18.65 0.83 -18.90
N GLU A 220 -18.96 1.68 -19.89
CA GLU A 220 -18.79 1.37 -21.30
C GLU A 220 -17.30 1.56 -21.64
N GLN A 221 -16.65 0.52 -22.16
CA GLN A 221 -15.27 0.59 -22.65
C GLN A 221 -15.23 1.07 -24.09
#